data_AF-A0A6C0Q4V0-F1
#
_entry.id   AF-A0A6C0Q4V0-F1
#
_cell.length_a   1.000
_cell.length_b   1.000
_cell.length_c   1.000
_cell.angle_alpha   90.00
_cell.angle_beta   90.00
_cell.angle_gamma   90.00
#
_symmetry.space_group_name_H-M   'P 1'
#
loop_
_entity.id
_entity.type
_entity.pdbx_description
1 polymer ?
#
loop_
_entity_poly.entity_id
_entity_poly.type
_entity_poly.pdbx_seq_one_letter_code
_entity_poly.pdbx_strand_id
1 'polypeptide(L)'
;MTELPRLADVMRDYDVSRGLALRAFHVLRDEGVAESVPGARWRVIKGSHEDRRPLVERIAALVEQVGVGSEFPSASTLSAQFGVSRPTVSKVLDKLETAGLLSEGGQGKVRTVRALPSREERSQS
;
A
#
# COMPACT_ATOMS: atom_id res chain seq x y z
N MET A 1 20.77 -0.39 0.14
CA MET A 1 20.20 0.91 -0.28
C MET A 1 20.12 0.92 -1.78
N THR A 2 18.94 1.21 -2.34
CA THR A 2 18.71 1.17 -3.80
C THR A 2 18.96 2.56 -4.39
N GLU A 3 19.81 2.65 -5.41
CA GLU A 3 20.01 3.90 -6.15
C GLU A 3 18.86 4.10 -7.16
N LEU A 4 18.39 5.33 -7.32
CA LEU A 4 17.46 5.65 -8.40
C LEU A 4 18.20 5.61 -9.76
N PRO A 5 17.48 5.34 -10.86
CA PRO A 5 18.02 5.49 -12.21
C PRO A 5 18.62 6.88 -12.39
N ARG A 6 19.67 7.01 -13.21
CA ARG A 6 20.25 8.33 -13.46
C ARG A 6 19.25 9.17 -14.22
N LEU A 7 19.36 10.49 -14.07
CA LEU A 7 18.49 11.43 -14.77
C LEU A 7 18.48 11.19 -16.30
N ALA A 8 19.64 10.87 -16.88
CA ALA A 8 19.77 10.56 -18.29
C ALA A 8 19.05 9.25 -18.70
N ASP A 9 19.04 8.25 -17.82
CA ASP A 9 18.33 6.99 -18.06
C ASP A 9 16.83 7.23 -18.07
N VAL A 10 16.31 8.02 -17.12
CA VAL A 10 14.88 8.41 -17.09
C VAL A 10 14.50 9.22 -18.33
N MET A 11 15.33 10.17 -18.74
CA MET A 11 15.07 10.95 -19.96
C MET A 11 15.03 10.06 -21.20
N ARG A 12 15.95 9.09 -21.32
CA ARG A 12 16.05 8.17 -22.46
C ARG A 12 14.91 7.14 -22.47
N ASP A 13 14.62 6.52 -21.33
CA ASP A 13 13.68 5.40 -21.25
C ASP A 13 12.21 5.88 -21.37
N TYR A 14 11.93 7.11 -20.95
CA TYR A 14 10.58 7.69 -20.98
C TYR A 14 10.42 8.82 -22.01
N ASP A 15 11.44 9.12 -22.82
CA ASP A 15 11.45 10.22 -23.81
C ASP A 15 11.00 11.57 -23.24
N VAL A 16 11.48 11.91 -22.04
CA VAL A 16 11.08 13.13 -21.33
C VAL A 16 12.17 14.19 -21.30
N SER A 17 11.75 15.45 -21.27
CA SER A 17 12.67 16.56 -21.04
C SER A 17 13.32 16.50 -19.66
N ARG A 18 14.54 17.03 -19.55
CA ARG A 18 15.29 17.13 -18.28
C ARG A 18 14.49 17.80 -17.17
N GLY A 19 13.76 18.86 -17.49
CA GLY A 19 12.97 19.62 -16.51
C GLY A 19 11.78 18.82 -15.96
N LEU A 20 11.20 17.91 -16.77
CA LEU A 20 10.14 17.01 -16.31
C LEU A 20 10.71 15.89 -15.43
N ALA A 21 11.82 15.28 -15.85
CA ALA A 21 12.50 14.25 -15.05
C ALA A 21 12.98 14.79 -13.69
N LEU A 22 13.52 16.02 -13.64
CA LEU A 22 13.88 16.66 -12.38
C LEU A 22 12.65 16.94 -11.50
N ARG A 23 11.55 17.43 -12.07
CA ARG A 23 10.30 17.63 -11.32
C ARG A 23 9.80 16.34 -10.69
N ALA A 24 9.84 15.23 -11.41
CA ALA A 24 9.49 13.92 -10.86
C ALA A 24 10.37 13.53 -9.65
N PHE A 25 11.69 13.73 -9.75
CA PHE A 25 12.59 13.48 -8.62
C PHE A 25 12.35 14.44 -7.45
N HIS A 26 11.99 15.70 -7.70
CA HIS A 26 11.59 16.63 -6.65
C HIS A 26 10.31 16.20 -5.94
N VAL A 27 9.32 15.67 -6.64
CA VAL A 27 8.12 15.07 -6.02
C VAL A 27 8.51 13.92 -5.11
N LEU A 28 9.37 13.00 -5.56
CA LEU A 28 9.87 11.91 -4.72
C LEU A 28 10.62 12.40 -3.47
N ARG A 29 11.28 13.57 -3.54
CA ARG A 29 11.90 14.20 -2.38
C ARG A 29 10.89 14.75 -1.40
N ASP A 30 9.92 15.49 -1.92
CA ASP A 30 8.86 16.11 -1.13
C ASP A 30 8.04 15.05 -0.37
N GLU A 31 7.77 13.92 -1.03
CA GLU A 31 7.11 12.76 -0.42
C GLU A 31 8.00 11.97 0.56
N GLY A 32 9.28 12.34 0.67
CA GLY A 32 10.28 11.69 1.53
C GLY A 32 10.63 10.27 1.08
N VAL A 33 10.52 10.00 -0.22
CA VAL A 33 10.83 8.71 -0.86
C VAL A 33 12.28 8.67 -1.33
N ALA A 34 12.80 9.80 -1.82
CA ALA A 34 14.15 9.92 -2.33
C ALA A 34 14.88 11.17 -1.85
N GLU A 35 16.20 11.13 -1.81
CA GLU A 35 17.04 12.32 -1.57
C GLU A 35 18.05 12.53 -2.69
N SER A 36 18.43 13.80 -2.90
CA SER A 36 19.56 14.13 -3.75
C SER A 36 20.84 14.05 -2.94
N VAL A 37 21.78 13.25 -3.42
CA VAL A 37 23.13 13.18 -2.85
C VAL A 37 24.10 14.03 -3.67
N PRO A 38 25.19 14.53 -3.04
CA PRO A 38 26.24 15.26 -3.75
C PRO A 38 26.74 14.47 -4.98
N GLY A 39 26.94 15.16 -6.10
CA GLY A 39 27.35 14.53 -7.37
C GLY A 39 26.21 14.12 -8.30
N ALA A 40 25.06 14.80 -8.21
CA ALA A 40 23.90 14.62 -9.10
C ALA A 40 23.25 13.22 -9.08
N ARG A 41 23.49 12.45 -8.01
CA ARG A 41 22.85 11.15 -7.80
C ARG A 41 21.61 11.29 -6.93
N TRP A 42 20.67 10.39 -7.15
CA TRP A 42 19.45 10.28 -6.36
C TRP A 42 19.42 8.91 -5.70
N ARG A 43 19.06 8.88 -4.42
CA ARG A 43 18.95 7.64 -3.66
C ARG A 43 17.57 7.51 -3.06
N VAL A 44 17.08 6.27 -3.01
CA VAL A 44 15.86 5.94 -2.30
C VAL A 44 16.18 5.91 -0.80
N ILE A 45 15.53 6.78 -0.03
CA ILE A 45 15.65 6.84 1.43
C ILE A 45 14.58 6.03 2.15
N LYS A 46 13.46 5.73 1.45
CA LYS A 46 12.47 4.74 1.88
C LYS A 46 12.39 3.63 0.85
N GLY A 47 13.07 2.52 1.16
CA GLY A 47 13.07 1.33 0.32
C GLY A 47 11.67 0.78 0.18
N SER A 48 11.18 0.76 -1.06
CA SER A 48 9.85 0.30 -1.47
C SER A 48 8.70 1.13 -0.89
N HIS A 49 7.68 1.35 -1.71
CA HIS A 49 6.34 1.72 -1.25
C HIS A 49 5.78 0.57 -0.38
N GLU A 50 6.36 0.31 0.80
CA GLU A 50 5.54 -0.20 1.89
C GLU A 50 4.66 0.98 2.28
N ASP A 51 3.52 1.02 1.60
CA ASP A 51 2.36 1.81 1.93
C ASP A 51 2.33 2.08 3.45
N ARG A 52 2.61 3.33 3.82
CA ARG A 52 2.81 3.75 5.22
C ARG A 52 1.55 3.58 6.07
N ARG A 53 0.41 3.27 5.44
CA ARG A 53 -0.82 3.03 6.17
C ARG A 53 -0.65 1.75 6.99
N PRO A 54 -1.14 1.74 8.24
CA PRO A 54 -1.19 0.52 9.03
C PRO A 54 -1.92 -0.58 8.25
N LEU A 55 -1.53 -1.83 8.47
CA LEU A 55 -2.05 -2.99 7.74
C LEU A 55 -3.60 -3.04 7.73
N VAL A 56 -4.25 -2.56 8.80
CA VAL A 56 -5.71 -2.42 8.88
C VAL A 56 -6.30 -1.50 7.82
N GLU A 57 -5.70 -0.33 7.58
CA GLU A 57 -6.17 0.62 6.57
C GLU A 57 -5.92 0.10 5.15
N ARG A 58 -4.81 -0.61 4.95
CA ARG A 58 -4.50 -1.24 3.66
C ARG A 58 -5.48 -2.35 3.32
N ILE A 59 -5.83 -3.19 4.28
CA ILE A 59 -6.82 -4.27 4.09
C ILE A 59 -8.24 -3.67 4.00
N ALA A 60 -8.55 -2.61 4.74
CA ALA A 60 -9.82 -1.89 4.59
C ALA A 60 -9.99 -1.27 3.19
N ALA A 61 -8.93 -0.71 2.61
CA ALA A 61 -8.98 -0.22 1.22
C ALA A 61 -9.25 -1.35 0.20
N LEU A 62 -8.85 -2.58 0.50
CA LEU A 62 -9.18 -3.75 -0.33
C LEU A 62 -10.67 -4.10 -0.23
N VAL A 63 -11.31 -3.87 0.92
CA VAL A 63 -12.76 -4.04 1.10
C VAL A 63 -13.53 -3.13 0.14
N GLU A 64 -13.06 -1.88 -0.05
CA GLU A 64 -13.63 -0.93 -1.02
C GLU A 64 -13.50 -1.41 -2.48
N GLN A 65 -12.40 -2.10 -2.80
CA GLN A 65 -12.16 -2.59 -4.17
C GLN A 65 -12.94 -3.87 -4.50
N VAL A 66 -13.12 -4.76 -3.52
CA VAL A 66 -13.83 -6.04 -3.67
C VAL A 66 -15.35 -5.82 -3.78
N GLY A 67 -15.87 -4.79 -3.11
CA GLY A 67 -17.29 -4.44 -3.13
C GLY A 67 -18.16 -5.33 -2.23
N VAL A 68 -19.32 -4.80 -1.84
CA VAL A 68 -20.26 -5.48 -0.92
C VAL A 68 -20.87 -6.73 -1.56
N GLY A 69 -20.97 -7.81 -0.77
CA GLY A 69 -21.50 -9.11 -1.20
C GLY A 69 -20.47 -10.03 -1.85
N SER A 70 -19.30 -9.50 -2.23
CA SER A 70 -18.22 -10.27 -2.84
C SER A 70 -17.43 -11.08 -1.82
N GLU A 71 -16.86 -12.19 -2.27
CA GLU A 71 -15.91 -13.00 -1.51
C GLU A 71 -14.62 -12.24 -1.23
N PHE A 72 -14.20 -12.25 0.03
CA PHE A 72 -13.00 -11.58 0.49
C PHE A 72 -11.82 -12.56 0.54
N PRO A 73 -10.60 -12.13 0.17
CA PRO A 73 -9.44 -13.00 0.14
C PRO A 73 -9.13 -13.66 1.49
N SER A 74 -8.63 -14.90 1.43
CA SER A 74 -8.25 -15.64 2.63
C SER A 74 -7.04 -15.01 3.34
N ALA A 75 -6.90 -15.29 4.64
CA ALA A 75 -5.74 -14.83 5.43
C ALA A 75 -4.39 -15.29 4.85
N SER A 76 -4.35 -16.46 4.20
CA SER A 76 -3.15 -16.97 3.53
C SER A 76 -2.81 -16.14 2.28
N THR A 77 -3.82 -15.79 1.48
CA THR A 77 -3.68 -14.96 0.29
C THR A 77 -3.21 -13.56 0.66
N LEU A 78 -3.78 -12.98 1.72
CA LEU A 78 -3.37 -11.68 2.24
C LEU A 78 -1.97 -11.72 2.86
N SER A 79 -1.61 -12.77 3.60
CA SER A 79 -0.25 -12.93 4.14
C SER A 79 0.80 -12.90 3.02
N ALA A 80 0.55 -13.61 1.91
CA ALA A 80 1.45 -13.62 0.76
C ALA A 80 1.50 -12.24 0.05
N GLN A 81 0.35 -11.59 -0.13
CA GLN A 81 0.28 -10.27 -0.79
C GLN A 81 0.93 -9.15 0.02
N PHE A 82 0.71 -9.14 1.33
CA PHE A 82 1.17 -8.07 2.21
C PHE A 82 2.53 -8.35 2.86
N GLY A 83 3.10 -9.54 2.65
CA GLY A 83 4.40 -9.94 3.24
C GLY A 83 4.38 -10.04 4.76
N VAL A 84 3.21 -10.11 5.38
CA VAL A 84 3.03 -10.18 6.84
C VAL A 84 2.63 -11.58 7.28
N SER A 85 2.86 -11.91 8.56
CA SER A 85 2.48 -13.21 9.10
C SER A 85 0.96 -13.44 9.07
N ARG A 86 0.52 -14.67 8.81
CA ARG A 86 -0.89 -15.07 8.87
C ARG A 86 -1.58 -14.64 10.19
N PRO A 87 -1.00 -14.80 11.40
CA PRO A 87 -1.64 -14.32 12.62
C PRO A 87 -1.78 -12.78 12.68
N THR A 88 -0.85 -12.01 12.10
CA THR A 88 -1.01 -10.55 11.96
C THR A 88 -2.21 -10.21 11.08
N VAL A 89 -2.35 -10.89 9.94
CA VAL A 89 -3.51 -10.73 9.06
C VAL A 89 -4.80 -11.13 9.76
N SER A 90 -4.83 -12.26 10.47
CA SER A 90 -6.02 -12.69 11.22
C SER A 90 -6.49 -11.66 12.23
N LYS A 91 -5.57 -11.01 12.97
CA LYS A 91 -5.92 -9.91 13.90
C LYS A 91 -6.57 -8.73 13.18
N VAL A 92 -6.09 -8.40 11.98
CA VAL A 92 -6.70 -7.33 11.19
C VAL A 92 -8.08 -7.72 10.68
N LEU A 93 -8.24 -8.96 10.19
CA LEU A 93 -9.54 -9.46 9.75
C LEU A 93 -10.57 -9.47 10.88
N ASP A 94 -10.17 -9.88 12.09
CA ASP A 94 -10.99 -9.82 13.30
C ASP A 94 -11.42 -8.39 13.66
N LYS A 95 -10.51 -7.42 13.54
CA LYS A 95 -10.84 -6.00 13.72
C LYS A 95 -11.86 -5.49 12.69
N LEU A 96 -11.74 -5.91 11.43
CA LEU A 96 -12.68 -5.53 10.36
C LEU A 96 -14.04 -6.23 10.49
N GLU A 97 -14.05 -7.46 11.00
CA GLU A 97 -15.25 -8.22 11.33
C GLU A 97 -16.01 -7.57 12.50
N THR A 98 -15.29 -7.18 13.57
CA THR A 98 -15.83 -6.42 14.71
C THR A 98 -16.38 -5.05 14.28
N ALA A 99 -15.74 -4.41 13.31
CA ALA A 99 -16.21 -3.15 12.71
C ALA A 99 -17.41 -3.34 11.75
N GLY A 100 -17.90 -4.57 11.56
CA GLY A 100 -19.05 -4.88 10.69
C GLY A 100 -18.76 -4.82 9.18
N LEU A 101 -17.49 -4.69 8.78
CA LEU A 101 -17.08 -4.57 7.37
C LEU A 101 -17.02 -5.94 6.68
N LEU A 102 -16.68 -6.99 7.43
CA LEU A 102 -16.60 -8.36 6.95
C LEU A 102 -17.57 -9.28 7.70
N SER A 103 -18.02 -10.33 7.01
CA SER A 103 -18.71 -11.46 7.65
C SER A 103 -17.76 -12.27 8.54
N GLU A 104 -18.34 -12.90 9.57
CA GLU A 104 -17.67 -13.95 10.35
C GLU A 104 -17.04 -15.00 9.45
N GLY A 105 -15.73 -15.17 9.60
CA GLY A 105 -15.00 -16.23 8.91
C GLY A 105 -14.51 -17.31 9.87
N GLY A 106 -14.62 -18.56 9.44
CA GLY A 106 -14.24 -19.75 10.21
C GLY A 106 -13.69 -20.85 9.31
N GLN A 107 -13.34 -22.01 9.91
CA GLN A 107 -12.85 -23.17 9.16
C GLN A 107 -13.81 -23.53 8.02
N GLY A 108 -13.36 -23.31 6.78
CA GLY A 108 -14.10 -23.66 5.57
C GLY A 108 -15.10 -22.61 5.05
N LYS A 109 -15.26 -21.45 5.71
CA LYS A 109 -16.20 -20.41 5.27
C LYS A 109 -15.46 -19.19 4.72
N VAL A 110 -15.72 -18.84 3.46
CA VAL A 110 -15.16 -17.65 2.81
C VAL A 110 -15.82 -16.41 3.42
N ARG A 111 -15.01 -15.45 3.85
CA ARG A 111 -15.50 -14.16 4.35
C ARG A 111 -16.11 -13.39 3.18
N THR A 112 -17.17 -12.65 3.41
CA THR A 112 -17.77 -11.74 2.42
C THR A 112 -17.78 -10.33 2.95
N VAL A 113 -17.66 -9.35 2.06
CA VAL A 113 -17.77 -7.94 2.42
C VAL A 113 -19.22 -7.61 2.75
N ARG A 114 -19.48 -7.10 3.95
CA ARG A 114 -20.83 -6.71 4.40
C ARG A 114 -21.09 -5.22 4.22
N ALA A 115 -20.07 -4.41 4.46
CA ALA A 115 -20.19 -2.96 4.42
C ALA A 115 -18.87 -2.33 3.96
N LEU A 116 -18.97 -1.13 3.40
CA LEU A 116 -17.81 -0.32 3.06
C LEU A 116 -17.43 0.55 4.26
N PRO A 117 -16.12 0.78 4.51
CA PRO A 117 -15.68 1.67 5.56
C PRO A 117 -16.21 3.08 5.28
N SER A 118 -17.04 3.61 6.19
CA SER A 118 -17.43 5.01 6.18
C SER A 118 -16.17 5.87 6.37
N ARG A 119 -16.05 6.92 5.55
CA ARG A 119 -14.86 7.82 5.51
C ARG A 119 -14.50 8.44 6.87
N GLU A 120 -15.43 8.40 7.82
CA GLU A 120 -15.37 9.02 9.15
C GLU A 120 -14.53 8.22 10.17
N GLU A 121 -14.36 6.90 9.97
CA GLU A 121 -13.57 6.04 10.89
C GLU A 121 -12.05 6.09 10.60
N ARG A 122 -11.62 6.88 9.62
CA ARG A 122 -10.19 7.04 9.23
C ARG A 122 -9.42 8.04 10.08
N SER A 123 -10.05 8.64 11.10
CA SER A 123 -9.49 9.75 11.86
C SER A 123 -9.15 9.45 13.32
N GLN A 124 -9.31 8.23 13.81
CA GLN A 124 -8.86 7.86 15.16
C GLN A 124 -7.57 7.05 15.09
N SER A 125 -6.45 7.79 15.14
CA SER A 125 -5.11 7.29 15.49
C SER A 125 -4.79 7.63 16.94
#